data_AF-A0A815RQG5-F1
#
_entry.id   AF-A0A815RQG5-F1
#
_cell.length_a   1.000
_cell.length_b   1.000
_cell.length_c   1.000
_cell.angle_alpha   90.00
_cell.angle_beta   90.00
_cell.angle_gamma   90.00
#
_symmetry.space_group_name_H-M   'P 1'
#
loop_
_entity.id
_entity.type
_entity.pdbx_description
1 polymer ?
#
loop_
_entity_poly.entity_id
_entity_poly.type
_entity_poly.pdbx_seq_one_letter_code
_entity_poly.pdbx_strand_id
1 'polypeptide(L)' 'MERFEPTESLSKIFEKLKERKQQSGETIMSFYDAIIKLCREYDPSMSQRMMISWLENDAKDSLKIQIKRQMKVLT' A
#
# COMPACT_ATOMS: atom_id res chain seq x y z
N MET A 1 -7.66 11.32 -31.68
CA MET A 1 -7.74 12.02 -30.37
C MET A 1 -7.27 11.05 -29.32
N GLU A 2 -5.98 11.05 -29.01
CA GLU A 2 -5.46 10.37 -27.82
C GLU A 2 -5.96 11.15 -26.60
N ARG A 3 -6.77 10.52 -25.76
CA ARG A 3 -7.13 11.08 -24.45
C ARG A 3 -5.86 11.05 -23.61
N PHE A 4 -5.25 12.23 -23.42
CA PHE A 4 -4.30 12.41 -22.33
C PHE A 4 -5.10 12.26 -21.02
N GLU A 5 -5.03 11.07 -20.42
CA GLU A 5 -5.43 10.88 -19.02
C GLU A 5 -4.64 11.90 -18.19
N PRO A 6 -5.29 12.73 -17.37
CA PRO A 6 -4.57 13.69 -16.54
C PRO A 6 -3.71 12.89 -15.57
N THR A 7 -2.39 12.90 -15.78
CA THR A 7 -1.42 12.41 -14.79
C THR A 7 -1.69 13.15 -13.50
N GLU A 8 -2.23 12.40 -12.53
CA GLU A 8 -2.49 12.93 -11.21
C GLU A 8 -1.17 13.43 -10.64
N SER A 9 -1.15 14.62 -10.02
CA SER A 9 0.10 15.16 -9.53
C SER A 9 0.71 14.24 -8.47
N LEU A 10 2.03 14.09 -8.46
CA LEU A 10 2.75 13.23 -7.49
C LEU A 10 2.36 13.54 -6.04
N SER A 11 2.06 14.81 -5.74
CA SER A 11 1.55 15.23 -4.43
C SER A 11 0.21 14.59 -4.06
N LYS A 12 -0.73 14.45 -5.00
CA LYS A 12 -2.01 13.77 -4.74
C LYS A 12 -1.83 12.27 -4.54
N ILE A 13 -0.93 11.63 -5.29
CA ILE A 13 -0.64 10.21 -5.12
C ILE A 13 0.02 9.95 -3.76
N PHE A 14 0.90 10.85 -3.33
CA PHE A 14 1.52 10.79 -2.00
C PHE A 14 0.49 10.92 -0.88
N GLU A 15 -0.45 11.87 -0.96
CA GLU A 15 -1.52 11.98 0.04
C GLU A 15 -2.43 10.74 0.02
N LYS A 16 -2.74 10.18 -1.15
CA LYS A 16 -3.47 8.90 -1.24
C LYS A 16 -2.72 7.77 -0.54
N LEU A 17 -1.40 7.62 -0.74
CA LEU A 17 -0.61 6.62 -0.03
C LEU A 17 -0.72 6.79 1.48
N LYS A 18 -0.62 8.02 1.97
CA LYS A 18 -0.67 8.36 3.40
C LYS A 18 -2.05 8.15 4.03
N GLU A 19 -3.13 8.36 3.28
CA GLU A 19 -4.50 8.18 3.77
C GLU A 19 -5.00 6.75 3.58
N ARG A 20 -4.32 5.94 2.76
CA ARG A 20 -4.80 4.63 2.34
C ARG A 20 -4.64 3.58 3.43
N LYS A 21 -5.65 3.46 4.27
CA LYS A 21 -5.80 2.36 5.24
C LYS A 21 -6.59 1.20 4.65
N GLN A 22 -6.32 -0.03 5.10
CA GLN A 22 -7.13 -1.19 4.72
C GLN A 22 -8.57 -1.04 5.23
N GLN A 23 -9.56 -1.08 4.34
CA GLN A 23 -10.97 -0.86 4.69
C GLN A 23 -11.61 -2.06 5.37
N SER A 24 -12.73 -1.84 6.09
CA SER A 24 -13.53 -2.94 6.64
C SER A 24 -14.11 -3.80 5.51
N GLY A 25 -13.96 -5.12 5.59
CA GLY A 25 -14.37 -6.05 4.52
C GLY A 25 -13.37 -6.16 3.34
N GLU A 26 -12.36 -5.30 3.26
CA GLU A 26 -11.34 -5.39 2.22
C GLU A 26 -10.34 -6.54 2.49
N THR A 27 -10.09 -7.34 1.45
CA THR A 27 -9.08 -8.41 1.50
C THR A 27 -7.67 -7.84 1.54
N ILE A 28 -6.75 -8.58 2.12
CA ILE A 28 -5.33 -8.18 2.20
C ILE A 28 -4.72 -8.07 0.80
N MET A 29 -5.10 -8.95 -0.13
CA MET A 29 -4.64 -8.88 -1.52
C MET A 29 -5.12 -7.60 -2.22
N SER A 30 -6.40 -7.26 -2.08
CA SER A 30 -6.94 -6.03 -2.68
C SER A 30 -6.27 -4.77 -2.11
N PHE A 31 -6.03 -4.75 -0.80
CA PHE A 31 -5.29 -3.67 -0.15
C PHE A 31 -3.85 -3.59 -0.68
N TYR A 32 -3.17 -4.73 -0.77
CA TYR A 32 -1.82 -4.84 -1.31
C TYR A 32 -1.74 -4.30 -2.75
N ASP A 33 -2.61 -4.76 -3.63
CA ASP A 33 -2.62 -4.34 -5.04
C ASP A 33 -2.84 -2.84 -5.17
N ALA A 34 -3.71 -2.26 -4.32
CA ALA A 34 -3.96 -0.81 -4.30
C ALA A 34 -2.72 -0.01 -3.89
N ILE A 35 -2.01 -0.45 -2.83
CA ILE A 35 -0.77 0.21 -2.40
C ILE A 35 0.32 0.08 -3.45
N ILE A 36 0.51 -1.11 -4.04
CA ILE A 36 1.51 -1.33 -5.10
C ILE A 36 1.24 -0.44 -6.32
N LYS A 37 -0.03 -0.31 -6.70
CA LYS A 37 -0.42 0.59 -7.80
C LYS A 37 -0.05 2.03 -7.49
N LEU A 38 -0.41 2.54 -6.31
CA LEU A 38 -0.07 3.90 -5.88
C LEU A 38 1.45 4.12 -5.78
N CYS A 39 2.21 3.14 -5.30
CA CYS A 39 3.67 3.22 -5.25
C CYS A 39 4.27 3.34 -6.66
N ARG A 40 3.79 2.56 -7.64
CA ARG A 40 4.27 2.61 -9.03
C ARG A 40 3.86 3.88 -9.75
N GLU A 41 2.68 4.42 -9.44
CA GLU A 41 2.23 5.71 -9.98
C GLU A 41 3.02 6.88 -9.40
N TYR A 42 3.45 6.78 -8.13
CA TYR A 42 4.30 7.78 -7.49
C TYR A 42 5.75 7.71 -7.98
N ASP A 43 6.34 6.52 -7.99
CA ASP A 43 7.69 6.26 -8.46
C ASP A 43 7.76 4.85 -9.06
N PRO A 44 7.85 4.72 -10.39
CA PRO A 44 7.98 3.43 -11.07
C PRO A 44 9.21 2.61 -10.64
N SER A 45 10.23 3.28 -10.09
CA SER A 45 11.47 2.67 -9.61
C SER A 45 11.49 2.42 -8.10
N MET A 46 10.37 2.64 -7.40
CA MET A 46 10.29 2.48 -5.96
C MET A 46 10.71 1.07 -5.52
N SER A 47 11.62 1.01 -4.54
CA SER A 47 12.12 -0.25 -4.03
C SER A 47 11.03 -1.06 -3.32
N GLN A 48 11.12 -2.39 -3.40
CA GLN A 48 10.22 -3.29 -2.67
C GLN A 48 10.22 -3.03 -1.16
N ARG A 49 11.38 -2.70 -0.58
CA ARG A 49 11.49 -2.36 0.85
C ARG A 49 10.61 -1.16 1.21
N MET A 50 10.59 -0.15 0.35
CA MET A 50 9.79 1.05 0.58
C MET A 50 8.29 0.79 0.39
N MET A 51 7.92 -0.05 -0.58
CA MET A 51 6.53 -0.53 -0.73
C MET A 51 6.05 -1.30 0.50
N ILE A 52 6.91 -2.16 1.08
CA ILE A 52 6.60 -2.90 2.30
C ILE A 52 6.39 -1.95 3.49
N SER A 53 7.19 -0.89 3.62
CA SER A 53 7.01 0.12 4.68
C SER A 53 5.62 0.77 4.64
N TRP A 54 5.10 1.07 3.45
CA TRP A 54 3.73 1.57 3.29
C TRP A 54 2.69 0.54 3.74
N LEU A 55 2.85 -0.72 3.33
CA LEU A 55 1.95 -1.80 3.73
C LEU A 55 1.95 -2.00 5.26
N GLU A 56 3.12 -1.95 5.90
CA GLU A 56 3.25 -2.15 7.34
C GLU A 56 2.68 -1.00 8.16
N ASN A 57 2.78 0.25 7.68
CA ASN A 57 2.20 1.39 8.36
C ASN A 57 0.68 1.37 8.30
N ASP A 58 0.11 1.01 7.15
CA ASP A 58 -1.32 1.22 6.87
C ASP A 58 -2.17 -0.06 6.86
N ALA A 59 -1.55 -1.23 7.03
CA ALA A 59 -2.25 -2.48 7.31
C ALA A 59 -3.04 -2.39 8.63
N LYS A 60 -4.15 -3.13 8.72
CA LYS A 60 -4.91 -3.23 9.97
C LYS A 60 -4.02 -3.73 11.11
N ASP A 61 -4.18 -3.15 12.29
CA ASP A 61 -3.48 -3.61 13.48
C ASP A 61 -3.75 -5.09 13.79
N SER A 62 -4.93 -5.60 13.45
CA SER A 62 -5.24 -7.02 13.56
C SER A 62 -4.33 -7.89 12.70
N LEU A 63 -3.98 -7.45 11.49
CA LEU A 63 -3.04 -8.14 10.62
C LEU A 63 -1.62 -8.07 11.20
N LYS A 64 -1.20 -6.89 11.69
CA LYS A 64 0.10 -6.72 12.36
C LYS A 64 0.23 -7.65 13.58
N ILE A 65 -0.84 -7.79 14.36
CA ILE A 65 -0.92 -8.69 15.51
C ILE A 65 -0.82 -10.16 15.06
N GLN A 66 -1.53 -10.55 14.00
CA GLN A 66 -1.44 -11.92 13.46
C GLN A 66 -0.03 -12.25 12.94
N ILE A 67 0.60 -11.34 12.20
CA ILE A 67 1.99 -11.51 11.72
C ILE A 67 2.94 -11.68 12.91
N LYS A 68 2.86 -10.80 13.91
CA LYS A 68 3.68 -10.91 15.14
C LYS A 68 3.45 -12.23 15.88
N ARG A 69 2.20 -12.72 15.94
CA ARG A 69 1.88 -14.01 16.56
C ARG A 69 2.50 -15.17 15.79
N GLN A 70 2.40 -15.19 14.47
CA GLN A 70 3.00 -16.27 13.67
C GLN A 70 4.52 -16.24 13.68
N MET A 71 5.15 -15.06 13.67
CA MET A 71 6.60 -14.95 13.82
C MET A 71 7.10 -15.54 15.15
N LYS A 72 6.37 -15.31 16.26
CA LYS A 72 6.66 -15.90 17.57
C LYS A 72 6.52 -17.42 17.62
N VAL A 73 5.74 -18.02 16.73
CA VAL A 73 5.59 -19.48 16.63
C VAL A 73 6.74 -20.10 15.82
N LEU A 74 7.42 -19.31 15.00
CA LEU A 74 8.53 -19.73 14.15
C LEU A 74 9.91 -19.46 14.79
N THR A 75 9.95 -18.87 15.99
CA THR A 75 11.19 -18.64 16.77
C THR A 75 11.18 -19.54 18.00
#